data_AF-A0A8B8A7Z8-F1
#
_entry.id   AF-A0A8B8A7Z8-F1
#
_cell.length_a   1.000
_cell.length_b   1.000
_cell.length_c   1.000
_cell.angle_alpha   90.00
_cell.angle_beta   90.00
_cell.angle_gamma   90.00
#
_symmetry.space_group_name_H-M   'P 1'
#
loop_
_entity.id
_entity.type
_entity.pdbx_description
1 polymer ?
#
loop_
_entity_poly.entity_id
_entity_poly.type
_entity_poly.pdbx_seq_one_letter_code
_entity_poly.pdbx_strand_id
1 'polypeptide(L)'
;MVMGQYLMLSFLALNNIMVIQGGSSGLAYKLAMQWPASFCSTLSIKDTCIESPPNKWTIHGLWPKNLNCKKSFNIGDISESTRVQLAKLWPNLKASSNNGKFWKRQWKRHGSCSSLTMERYFEKVIQLATLYNIYNILEENSIKPSAKKYYTDKEISESIQKVTGYTPEVNSTGDEPFLLSEIRFCFTRAFRMMDCNTTYQLYPLLYLEHWNKHDQHKESSKTRGNMLLVLLVGVLMLASVICLTIVYFKVVYKHKRTSDRIYMQIK
;
A
#
# COMPACT_ATOMS: atom_id res chain seq x y z
N MET A 1 9.51 7.17 -63.02
CA MET A 1 8.67 6.38 -62.10
C MET A 1 9.52 5.80 -60.97
N VAL A 2 9.92 6.59 -59.97
CA VAL A 2 10.35 6.07 -58.65
C VAL A 2 10.17 7.19 -57.61
N MET A 3 8.94 7.66 -57.42
CA MET A 3 8.59 8.68 -56.40
C MET A 3 7.20 8.36 -55.80
N GLY A 4 6.88 7.07 -55.67
CA GLY A 4 5.55 6.61 -55.25
C GLY A 4 5.54 5.38 -54.34
N GLN A 5 6.70 4.84 -53.96
CA GLN A 5 6.78 3.62 -53.12
C GLN A 5 7.30 3.87 -51.70
N TYR A 6 7.85 5.07 -51.41
CA TYR A 6 8.28 5.42 -50.05
C TYR A 6 7.18 6.05 -49.19
N LEU A 7 6.04 6.44 -49.77
CA LEU A 7 4.90 7.00 -49.03
C LEU A 7 3.90 5.94 -48.52
N MET A 8 4.04 4.67 -48.92
CA MET A 8 3.23 3.55 -48.39
C MET A 8 3.93 2.71 -47.32
N LEU A 9 5.17 3.04 -46.94
CA LEU A 9 5.88 2.40 -45.82
C LEU A 9 5.88 3.24 -44.54
N SER A 10 5.46 4.52 -44.61
CA SER A 10 5.21 5.34 -43.42
C SER A 10 3.82 5.12 -42.79
N PHE A 11 2.91 4.42 -43.48
CA PHE A 11 1.54 4.17 -42.98
C PHE A 11 1.34 2.83 -42.24
N LEU A 12 2.34 1.93 -42.23
CA LEU A 12 2.28 0.67 -41.46
C LEU A 12 3.10 0.70 -40.16
N ALA A 13 3.77 1.81 -39.85
CA ALA A 13 4.44 2.03 -38.56
C ALA A 13 3.55 2.77 -37.53
N LEU A 14 2.25 2.90 -37.78
CA LEU A 14 1.31 3.60 -36.87
C LEU A 14 0.25 2.71 -36.21
N ASN A 15 0.37 1.37 -36.27
CA ASN A 15 -0.57 0.45 -35.60
C ASN A 15 0.04 -0.41 -34.49
N ASN A 16 1.11 0.06 -33.85
CA ASN A 16 1.59 -0.49 -32.57
C ASN A 16 1.74 0.60 -31.50
N ILE A 17 0.89 1.62 -31.53
CA ILE A 17 0.54 2.29 -30.28
C ILE A 17 -0.39 1.33 -29.56
N MET A 18 0.22 0.35 -28.86
CA MET A 18 -0.45 -0.22 -27.71
C MET A 18 -0.85 0.99 -26.87
N VAL A 19 -2.15 1.28 -26.88
CA VAL A 19 -2.75 2.17 -25.90
C VAL A 19 -2.46 1.52 -24.57
N ILE A 20 -1.28 1.83 -24.00
CA ILE A 20 -1.10 1.77 -22.57
C ILE A 20 -2.07 2.84 -22.12
N GLN A 21 -3.32 2.43 -21.86
CA GLN A 21 -4.17 3.19 -21.01
C GLN A 21 -3.35 3.34 -19.74
N GLY A 22 -2.72 4.50 -19.58
CA GLY A 22 -2.12 4.97 -18.35
C GLY A 22 -3.24 5.17 -17.35
N GLY A 23 -3.90 4.06 -16.98
CA GLY A 23 -4.83 4.01 -15.89
C GLY A 23 -4.00 4.17 -14.64
N SER A 24 -3.75 5.43 -14.26
CA SER A 24 -3.05 5.89 -13.05
C SER A 24 -2.45 4.74 -12.25
N SER A 25 -1.15 4.51 -12.43
CA SER A 25 -0.31 3.56 -11.68
C SER A 25 -0.20 3.90 -10.19
N GLY A 26 -1.08 4.77 -9.69
CA GLY A 26 -1.16 5.15 -8.29
C GLY A 26 -1.99 4.17 -7.46
N LEU A 27 -1.75 4.25 -6.16
CA LEU A 27 -2.48 3.50 -5.14
C LEU A 27 -4.00 3.63 -5.33
N ALA A 28 -4.65 2.47 -5.49
CA ALA A 28 -6.09 2.38 -5.71
C ALA A 28 -6.84 1.70 -4.55
N TYR A 29 -6.25 0.65 -3.96
CA TYR A 29 -6.87 -0.10 -2.87
C TYR A 29 -5.88 -0.39 -1.74
N LYS A 30 -6.39 -0.44 -0.51
CA LYS A 30 -5.69 -0.98 0.66
C LYS A 30 -6.45 -2.19 1.20
N LEU A 31 -5.82 -3.36 1.23
CA LEU A 31 -6.33 -4.50 2.01
C LEU A 31 -5.81 -4.37 3.43
N ALA A 32 -6.69 -4.08 4.37
CA ALA A 32 -6.41 -4.03 5.80
C ALA A 32 -6.73 -5.37 6.46
N MET A 33 -5.72 -5.96 7.08
CA MET A 33 -5.81 -7.19 7.86
C MET A 33 -5.53 -6.85 9.33
N GLN A 34 -6.38 -7.28 10.23
CA GLN A 34 -6.26 -7.01 11.67
C GLN A 34 -5.89 -8.27 12.46
N TRP A 35 -5.16 -8.07 13.55
CA TRP A 35 -4.85 -9.12 14.52
C TRP A 35 -5.92 -9.14 15.63
N PRO A 36 -6.72 -10.22 15.75
CA PRO A 36 -7.88 -10.22 16.66
C PRO A 36 -7.53 -9.98 18.14
N ALA A 37 -6.40 -10.51 18.63
CA ALA A 37 -6.01 -10.30 20.03
C ALA A 37 -5.80 -8.81 20.34
N SER A 38 -5.07 -8.11 19.48
CA SER A 38 -4.82 -6.66 19.62
C SER A 38 -6.07 -5.82 19.40
N PHE A 39 -6.96 -6.22 18.48
CA PHE A 39 -8.24 -5.55 18.33
C PHE A 39 -9.06 -5.67 19.63
N CYS A 40 -9.13 -6.88 20.19
CA CYS A 40 -9.95 -7.14 21.37
C CYS A 40 -9.43 -6.47 22.64
N SER A 41 -8.12 -6.25 22.77
CA SER A 41 -7.56 -5.47 23.90
C SER A 41 -7.91 -3.98 23.85
N THR A 42 -8.33 -3.46 22.69
CA THR A 42 -8.68 -2.04 22.52
C THR A 42 -10.16 -1.73 22.76
N LEU A 43 -10.99 -2.76 22.98
CA LEU A 43 -12.42 -2.58 23.21
C LEU A 43 -12.65 -1.95 24.60
N SER A 44 -13.57 -0.99 24.64
CA SER A 44 -13.95 -0.30 25.89
C SER A 44 -14.95 -1.12 26.70
N ILE A 45 -15.20 -0.71 27.95
CA ILE A 45 -16.16 -1.36 28.88
C ILE A 45 -17.57 -1.56 28.28
N LYS A 46 -17.96 -0.75 27.29
CA LYS A 46 -19.29 -0.82 26.66
C LYS A 46 -19.43 -1.91 25.59
N ASP A 47 -18.34 -2.57 25.21
CA ASP A 47 -18.36 -3.61 24.18
C ASP A 47 -17.31 -4.68 24.48
N THR A 48 -17.67 -5.95 24.35
CA THR A 48 -16.74 -7.05 24.61
C THR A 48 -16.32 -7.73 23.31
N CYS A 49 -15.17 -8.39 23.35
CA CYS A 49 -14.74 -9.26 22.28
C CYS A 49 -15.63 -10.52 22.24
N ILE A 50 -15.79 -11.12 21.06
CA ILE A 50 -16.36 -12.47 20.95
C ILE A 50 -15.58 -13.45 21.85
N GLU A 51 -16.25 -14.49 22.36
CA GLU A 51 -15.67 -15.42 23.34
C GLU A 51 -14.34 -16.04 22.85
N SER A 52 -14.37 -16.53 21.61
CA SER A 52 -13.23 -17.20 20.96
C SER A 52 -12.78 -16.42 19.72
N PRO A 53 -12.02 -15.32 19.86
CA PRO A 53 -11.48 -14.61 18.73
C PRO A 53 -10.46 -15.50 17.99
N PRO A 54 -10.42 -15.46 16.65
CA PRO A 54 -9.49 -16.29 15.89
C PRO A 54 -8.04 -15.96 16.21
N ASN A 55 -7.18 -16.97 16.42
CA ASN A 55 -5.74 -16.79 16.53
C ASN A 55 -5.06 -16.76 15.15
N LYS A 56 -5.58 -15.92 14.25
CA LYS A 56 -5.10 -15.75 12.88
C LYS A 56 -5.48 -14.35 12.39
N TRP A 57 -4.77 -13.88 11.36
CA TRP A 57 -5.13 -12.63 10.69
C TRP A 57 -6.55 -12.71 10.13
N THR A 58 -7.34 -11.68 10.41
CA THR A 58 -8.69 -11.52 9.86
C THR A 58 -8.77 -10.27 9.03
N ILE A 59 -9.65 -10.26 8.03
CA ILE A 59 -9.87 -9.08 7.22
C ILE A 59 -10.52 -8.00 8.10
N HIS A 60 -10.02 -6.77 8.01
CA HIS A 60 -10.73 -5.58 8.46
C HIS A 60 -11.48 -4.94 7.28
N GLY A 61 -10.81 -4.77 6.13
CA GLY A 61 -11.48 -4.49 4.87
C GLY A 61 -10.61 -4.18 3.67
N LEU A 62 -11.24 -3.98 2.52
CA LEU A 62 -10.58 -3.53 1.29
C LEU A 62 -11.06 -2.11 0.96
N TRP A 63 -10.18 -1.13 1.02
CA TRP A 63 -10.57 0.27 0.98
C TRP A 63 -10.10 0.91 -0.32
N PRO A 64 -11.02 1.23 -1.25
CA PRO A 64 -10.69 2.04 -2.41
C PRO A 64 -10.31 3.46 -1.98
N LYS A 65 -9.44 4.12 -2.75
CA LYS A 65 -9.12 5.55 -2.56
C LYS A 65 -10.31 6.48 -2.85
N ASN A 66 -11.25 6.04 -3.69
CA ASN A 66 -12.43 6.82 -4.05
C ASN A 66 -13.38 6.98 -2.84
N LEU A 67 -14.02 8.14 -2.72
CA LEU A 67 -14.89 8.51 -1.60
C LEU A 67 -16.39 8.50 -1.95
N ASN A 68 -16.77 8.29 -3.23
CA ASN A 68 -18.18 8.31 -3.62
C ASN A 68 -18.87 6.95 -3.37
N CYS A 69 -19.36 6.74 -2.16
CA CYS A 69 -20.01 5.52 -1.71
C CYS A 69 -21.53 5.71 -1.62
N LYS A 70 -22.29 5.17 -2.57
CA LYS A 70 -23.76 5.39 -2.65
C LYS A 70 -24.59 4.13 -2.88
N LYS A 71 -23.97 2.93 -2.92
CA LYS A 71 -24.70 1.69 -3.23
C LYS A 71 -25.33 1.08 -1.98
N SER A 72 -26.54 0.53 -2.13
CA SER A 72 -27.25 -0.20 -1.08
C SER A 72 -26.53 -1.48 -0.69
N PHE A 73 -26.89 -2.04 0.46
CA PHE A 73 -26.40 -3.34 0.93
C PHE A 73 -27.58 -4.29 1.08
N ASN A 74 -27.52 -5.44 0.44
CA ASN A 74 -28.43 -6.56 0.64
C ASN A 74 -27.58 -7.83 0.78
N ILE A 75 -27.78 -8.55 1.87
CA ILE A 75 -27.03 -9.78 2.15
C ILE A 75 -27.36 -10.89 1.13
N GLY A 76 -28.55 -10.86 0.52
CA GLY A 76 -28.96 -11.80 -0.53
C GLY A 76 -28.23 -11.61 -1.87
N ASP A 77 -27.58 -10.45 -2.07
CA ASP A 77 -26.76 -10.19 -3.25
C ASP A 77 -25.35 -10.82 -3.11
N ILE A 78 -25.09 -11.49 -1.98
CA ILE A 78 -23.85 -12.21 -1.69
C ILE A 78 -24.15 -13.70 -1.64
N SER A 79 -23.47 -14.48 -2.49
CA SER A 79 -23.72 -15.93 -2.57
C SER A 79 -23.43 -16.63 -1.23
N GLU A 80 -24.12 -17.75 -0.97
CA GLU A 80 -23.86 -18.55 0.24
C GLU A 80 -22.39 -18.96 0.34
N SER A 81 -21.79 -19.37 -0.79
CA SER A 81 -20.38 -19.78 -0.85
C SER A 81 -19.43 -18.64 -0.44
N THR A 82 -19.72 -17.41 -0.85
CA THR A 82 -18.96 -16.22 -0.46
C THR A 82 -19.20 -15.89 1.01
N ARG A 83 -20.45 -15.96 1.51
CA ARG A 83 -20.77 -15.71 2.92
C ARG A 83 -20.08 -16.68 3.88
N VAL A 84 -19.98 -17.96 3.53
CA VAL A 84 -19.25 -18.97 4.31
C VAL A 84 -17.76 -18.61 4.41
N GLN A 85 -17.13 -18.23 3.31
CA GLN A 85 -15.73 -17.81 3.30
C GLN A 85 -15.50 -16.51 4.08
N LEU A 86 -16.39 -15.53 3.93
CA LEU A 86 -16.36 -14.29 4.71
C LEU A 86 -16.52 -14.56 6.21
N ALA A 87 -17.36 -15.51 6.62
CA ALA A 87 -17.49 -15.85 8.04
C ALA A 87 -16.17 -16.40 8.62
N LYS A 88 -15.38 -17.12 7.81
CA LYS A 88 -14.09 -17.68 8.21
C LYS A 88 -12.95 -16.66 8.21
N LEU A 89 -12.94 -15.72 7.26
CA LEU A 89 -11.82 -14.79 7.03
C LEU A 89 -12.08 -13.37 7.51
N TRP A 90 -13.34 -12.94 7.55
CA TRP A 90 -13.78 -11.57 7.88
C TRP A 90 -14.86 -11.55 9.00
N PRO A 91 -14.64 -12.21 10.14
CA PRO A 91 -15.60 -12.18 11.24
C PRO A 91 -15.69 -10.79 11.88
N ASN A 92 -16.86 -10.47 12.42
CA ASN A 92 -17.02 -9.38 13.36
C ASN A 92 -16.52 -9.83 14.73
N LEU A 93 -15.57 -9.10 15.31
CA LEU A 93 -14.94 -9.46 16.59
C LEU A 93 -15.65 -8.88 17.83
N LYS A 94 -16.68 -8.05 17.65
CA LYS A 94 -17.47 -7.42 18.74
C LYS A 94 -18.67 -8.29 19.11
N ALA A 95 -18.80 -8.71 20.36
CA ALA A 95 -19.90 -9.57 20.81
C ALA A 95 -21.29 -8.91 20.66
N SER A 96 -21.36 -7.58 20.71
CA SER A 96 -22.61 -6.80 20.55
C SER A 96 -23.18 -6.78 19.12
N SER A 97 -22.50 -7.39 18.14
CA SER A 97 -22.88 -7.31 16.73
C SER A 97 -22.59 -8.61 15.97
N ASN A 98 -22.92 -8.63 14.68
CA ASN A 98 -22.76 -9.80 13.83
C ASN A 98 -22.03 -9.48 12.52
N ASN A 99 -21.61 -10.55 11.84
CA ASN A 99 -20.89 -10.50 10.57
C ASN A 99 -21.62 -9.66 9.51
N GLY A 100 -22.91 -9.90 9.30
CA GLY A 100 -23.70 -9.16 8.30
C GLY A 100 -23.74 -7.66 8.55
N LYS A 101 -23.89 -7.23 9.82
CA LYS A 101 -23.82 -5.80 10.20
C LYS A 101 -22.42 -5.22 9.96
N PHE A 102 -21.37 -6.00 10.20
CA PHE A 102 -19.99 -5.56 9.93
C PHE A 102 -19.72 -5.42 8.43
N TRP A 103 -20.06 -6.43 7.63
CA TRP A 103 -19.92 -6.40 6.17
C TRP A 103 -20.73 -5.27 5.55
N LYS A 104 -21.96 -5.01 6.05
CA LYS A 104 -22.77 -3.86 5.66
C LYS A 104 -22.05 -2.53 5.88
N ARG A 105 -21.41 -2.33 7.04
CA ARG A 105 -20.64 -1.11 7.34
C ARG A 105 -19.44 -0.98 6.40
N GLN A 106 -18.69 -2.06 6.19
CA GLN A 106 -17.51 -2.07 5.31
C GLN A 106 -17.90 -1.80 3.85
N TRP A 107 -18.99 -2.39 3.36
CA TRP A 107 -19.52 -2.11 2.03
C TRP A 107 -19.97 -0.65 1.88
N LYS A 108 -20.82 -0.17 2.81
CA LYS A 108 -21.35 1.20 2.72
C LYS A 108 -20.25 2.26 2.81
N ARG A 109 -19.24 2.06 3.64
CA ARG A 109 -18.16 3.04 3.83
C ARG A 109 -17.04 2.95 2.80
N HIS A 110 -16.81 1.76 2.23
CA HIS A 110 -15.65 1.50 1.38
C HIS A 110 -16.02 0.75 0.11
N GLY A 111 -16.59 -0.45 0.22
CA GLY A 111 -16.78 -1.32 -0.94
C GLY A 111 -17.65 -0.72 -2.06
N SER A 112 -18.68 0.04 -1.69
CA SER A 112 -19.57 0.71 -2.64
C SER A 112 -18.90 1.83 -3.45
N CYS A 113 -17.73 2.32 -3.03
CA CYS A 113 -16.88 3.24 -3.77
C CYS A 113 -16.06 2.54 -4.87
N SER A 114 -16.03 1.21 -4.91
CA SER A 114 -15.39 0.45 -5.98
C SER A 114 -16.28 0.37 -7.23
N SER A 115 -15.65 0.09 -8.38
CA SER A 115 -16.37 -0.22 -9.62
C SER A 115 -16.97 -1.64 -9.63
N LEU A 116 -16.71 -2.45 -8.60
CA LEU A 116 -17.18 -3.82 -8.51
C LEU A 116 -18.65 -3.90 -8.08
N THR A 117 -19.30 -5.01 -8.42
CA THR A 117 -20.54 -5.43 -7.77
C THR A 117 -20.24 -5.89 -6.34
N MET A 118 -21.27 -6.05 -5.51
CA MET A 118 -21.10 -6.48 -4.11
C MET A 118 -20.44 -7.84 -4.01
N GLU A 119 -20.95 -8.84 -4.74
CA GLU A 119 -20.35 -10.18 -4.81
C GLU A 119 -18.89 -10.11 -5.24
N ARG A 120 -18.59 -9.44 -6.38
CA ARG A 120 -17.22 -9.35 -6.91
C ARG A 120 -16.27 -8.63 -5.95
N TYR A 121 -16.75 -7.63 -5.22
CA TYR A 121 -15.96 -6.97 -4.18
C TYR A 121 -15.58 -7.96 -3.08
N PHE A 122 -16.55 -8.68 -2.51
CA PHE A 122 -16.28 -9.63 -1.42
C PHE A 122 -15.42 -10.81 -1.87
N GLU A 123 -15.67 -11.38 -3.06
CA GLU A 123 -14.80 -12.40 -3.67
C GLU A 123 -13.37 -11.89 -3.82
N LYS A 124 -13.19 -10.65 -4.29
CA LYS A 124 -11.86 -10.05 -4.44
C LYS A 124 -11.16 -9.89 -3.10
N VAL A 125 -11.86 -9.47 -2.05
CA VAL A 125 -11.26 -9.37 -0.71
C VAL A 125 -10.81 -10.74 -0.21
N ILE A 126 -11.64 -11.78 -0.36
CA ILE A 126 -11.29 -13.16 -0.01
C ILE A 126 -10.05 -13.62 -0.77
N GLN A 127 -10.02 -13.40 -2.09
CA GLN A 127 -8.90 -13.79 -2.94
C GLN A 127 -7.59 -13.14 -2.48
N LEU A 128 -7.60 -11.82 -2.25
CA LEU A 128 -6.39 -11.09 -1.83
C LEU A 128 -5.95 -11.53 -0.43
N ALA A 129 -6.87 -11.68 0.52
CA ALA A 129 -6.54 -12.12 1.88
C ALA A 129 -5.97 -13.55 1.91
N THR A 130 -6.42 -14.41 0.99
CA THR A 130 -5.90 -15.78 0.85
C THR A 130 -4.53 -15.80 0.19
N LEU A 131 -4.33 -15.00 -0.87
CA LEU A 131 -3.08 -14.92 -1.60
C LEU A 131 -1.95 -14.31 -0.75
N TYR A 132 -2.26 -13.24 0.00
CA TYR A 132 -1.30 -12.54 0.85
C TYR A 132 -1.48 -12.94 2.32
N ASN A 133 -1.32 -14.25 2.60
CA ASN A 133 -1.40 -14.78 3.95
C ASN A 133 -0.23 -14.27 4.80
N ILE A 134 -0.51 -13.29 5.67
CA ILE A 134 0.49 -12.63 6.51
C ILE A 134 1.22 -13.62 7.43
N TYR A 135 0.54 -14.65 7.93
CA TYR A 135 1.20 -15.63 8.80
C TYR A 135 2.34 -16.33 8.05
N ASN A 136 2.06 -16.84 6.87
CA ASN A 136 3.05 -17.52 6.03
C ASN A 136 4.18 -16.55 5.65
N ILE A 137 3.83 -15.33 5.22
CA ILE A 137 4.81 -14.29 4.85
C ILE A 137 5.77 -13.98 6.00
N LEU A 138 5.26 -13.82 7.22
CA LEU A 138 6.09 -13.53 8.39
C LEU A 138 6.90 -14.75 8.86
N GLU A 139 6.34 -15.95 8.70
CA GLU A 139 6.99 -17.21 9.06
C GLU A 139 8.25 -17.48 8.24
N GLU A 140 8.31 -17.06 6.97
CA GLU A 140 9.52 -17.15 6.12
C GLU A 140 10.75 -16.45 6.73
N ASN A 141 10.55 -15.47 7.61
CA ASN A 141 11.62 -14.81 8.37
C ASN A 141 11.51 -15.06 9.87
N SER A 142 10.90 -16.19 10.28
CA SER A 142 10.78 -16.61 11.68
C SER A 142 10.10 -15.58 12.60
N ILE A 143 9.19 -14.77 12.05
CA ILE A 143 8.33 -13.87 12.80
C ILE A 143 7.00 -14.58 13.07
N LYS A 144 6.74 -14.89 14.34
CA LYS A 144 5.53 -15.56 14.81
C LYS A 144 4.94 -14.81 15.99
N PRO A 145 3.62 -14.95 16.25
CA PRO A 145 3.03 -14.42 17.47
C PRO A 145 3.79 -14.97 18.69
N SER A 146 4.03 -14.14 19.69
CA SER A 146 4.80 -14.52 20.89
C SER A 146 4.40 -13.66 22.09
N ALA A 147 4.38 -14.27 23.27
CA ALA A 147 4.25 -13.56 24.54
C ALA A 147 5.60 -13.05 25.09
N LYS A 148 6.73 -13.50 24.53
CA LYS A 148 8.09 -13.25 25.06
C LYS A 148 9.02 -12.54 24.07
N LYS A 149 8.77 -12.70 22.77
CA LYS A 149 9.58 -12.10 21.70
C LYS A 149 8.90 -10.85 21.18
N TYR A 150 9.68 -9.80 21.03
CA TYR A 150 9.26 -8.49 20.56
C TYR A 150 9.76 -8.28 19.15
N TYR A 151 9.02 -7.50 18.38
CA TYR A 151 9.42 -7.02 17.06
C TYR A 151 9.16 -5.53 16.98
N THR A 152 9.83 -4.81 16.11
CA THR A 152 9.52 -3.43 15.77
C THR A 152 8.63 -3.37 14.53
N ASP A 153 7.93 -2.25 14.31
CA ASP A 153 7.16 -2.02 13.07
C ASP A 153 8.08 -2.16 11.84
N LYS A 154 9.35 -1.75 12.00
CA LYS A 154 10.37 -1.82 10.96
C LYS A 154 10.73 -3.28 10.63
N GLU A 155 11.04 -4.11 11.62
CA GLU A 155 11.36 -5.52 11.39
C GLU A 155 10.21 -6.28 10.73
N ILE A 156 8.96 -6.00 11.15
CA ILE A 156 7.76 -6.59 10.52
C ILE A 156 7.65 -6.13 9.07
N SER A 157 7.80 -4.82 8.82
CA SER A 157 7.72 -4.25 7.48
C SER A 157 8.80 -4.80 6.54
N GLU A 158 10.05 -4.87 7.00
CA GLU A 158 11.18 -5.37 6.21
C GLU A 158 11.07 -6.87 5.93
N SER A 159 10.58 -7.65 6.90
CA SER A 159 10.29 -9.08 6.71
C SER A 159 9.25 -9.30 5.60
N ILE A 160 8.15 -8.54 5.63
CA ILE A 160 7.11 -8.60 4.60
C ILE A 160 7.65 -8.15 3.24
N GLN A 161 8.42 -7.05 3.20
CA GLN A 161 8.99 -6.54 1.97
C GLN A 161 9.95 -7.55 1.34
N LYS A 162 10.76 -8.24 2.14
CA LYS A 162 11.69 -9.27 1.66
C LYS A 162 11.00 -10.42 0.93
N VAL A 163 9.79 -10.80 1.35
CA VAL A 163 9.01 -11.89 0.73
C VAL A 163 8.17 -11.39 -0.44
N THR A 164 7.54 -10.21 -0.29
CA THR A 164 6.56 -9.72 -1.27
C THR A 164 7.14 -8.78 -2.33
N GLY A 165 8.32 -8.23 -2.08
CA GLY A 165 8.93 -7.16 -2.88
C GLY A 165 8.35 -5.77 -2.62
N TYR A 166 7.33 -5.63 -1.76
CA TYR A 166 6.59 -4.38 -1.55
C TYR A 166 6.46 -4.00 -0.06
N THR A 167 6.50 -2.71 0.20
CA THR A 167 6.43 -2.10 1.53
C THR A 167 4.98 -2.02 2.02
N PRO A 168 4.59 -2.74 3.10
CA PRO A 168 3.26 -2.63 3.68
C PRO A 168 3.12 -1.37 4.56
N GLU A 169 1.89 -1.10 5.03
CA GLU A 169 1.70 -0.29 6.25
C GLU A 169 1.59 -1.22 7.45
N VAL A 170 2.42 -1.00 8.47
CA VAL A 170 2.32 -1.67 9.77
C VAL A 170 1.77 -0.66 10.77
N ASN A 171 0.71 -1.03 11.48
CA ASN A 171 0.07 -0.21 12.50
C ASN A 171 0.00 -0.98 13.83
N SER A 172 0.21 -0.23 14.91
CA SER A 172 0.16 -0.74 16.28
C SER A 172 -0.89 0.03 17.10
N THR A 173 -1.23 -0.47 18.29
CA THR A 173 -2.13 0.24 19.22
C THR A 173 -1.54 1.59 19.62
N GLY A 174 -2.40 2.51 20.08
CA GLY A 174 -1.97 3.87 20.46
C GLY A 174 -1.29 3.96 21.83
N ASP A 175 -1.56 2.98 22.70
CA ASP A 175 -1.15 2.96 24.10
C ASP A 175 -0.30 1.71 24.41
N GLU A 176 0.54 1.83 25.43
CA GLU A 176 1.36 0.73 25.96
C GLU A 176 0.49 -0.35 26.65
N PRO A 177 0.79 -1.65 26.49
CA PRO A 177 1.80 -2.20 25.57
C PRO A 177 1.43 -1.99 24.10
N PHE A 178 2.36 -1.53 23.26
CA PHE A 178 2.09 -1.32 21.83
C PHE A 178 1.90 -2.65 21.08
N LEU A 179 0.66 -3.06 20.82
CA LEU A 179 0.38 -4.33 20.14
C LEU A 179 0.25 -4.11 18.63
N LEU A 180 0.80 -5.04 17.83
CA LEU A 180 0.58 -5.07 16.38
C LEU A 180 -0.92 -5.22 16.12
N SER A 181 -1.55 -4.21 15.53
CA SER A 181 -3.01 -4.15 15.40
C SER A 181 -3.46 -4.43 13.98
N GLU A 182 -2.76 -3.90 12.99
CA GLU A 182 -3.17 -3.99 11.59
C GLU A 182 -1.98 -3.92 10.63
N ILE A 183 -2.01 -4.77 9.59
CA ILE A 183 -1.11 -4.69 8.44
C ILE A 183 -1.95 -4.40 7.21
N ARG A 184 -1.47 -3.48 6.37
CA ARG A 184 -2.14 -3.15 5.11
C ARG A 184 -1.25 -3.41 3.92
N PHE A 185 -1.81 -4.08 2.93
CA PHE A 185 -1.23 -4.24 1.61
C PHE A 185 -1.88 -3.29 0.61
N CYS A 186 -1.08 -2.77 -0.31
CA CYS A 186 -1.50 -1.75 -1.25
C CYS A 186 -1.54 -2.29 -2.67
N PHE A 187 -2.55 -1.86 -3.43
CA PHE A 187 -2.79 -2.36 -4.77
C PHE A 187 -3.14 -1.25 -5.76
N THR A 188 -2.71 -1.45 -7.00
CA THR A 188 -3.17 -0.71 -8.17
C THR A 188 -4.63 -1.04 -8.50
N ARG A 189 -5.24 -0.33 -9.45
CA ARG A 189 -6.62 -0.60 -9.90
C ARG A 189 -6.81 -2.01 -10.45
N ALA A 190 -5.75 -2.59 -11.02
CA ALA A 190 -5.73 -3.96 -11.54
C ALA A 190 -5.45 -5.01 -10.45
N PHE A 191 -5.47 -4.63 -9.17
CA PHE A 191 -5.15 -5.50 -8.04
C PHE A 191 -3.72 -6.08 -8.06
N ARG A 192 -2.78 -5.40 -8.72
CA ARG A 192 -1.34 -5.71 -8.60
C ARG A 192 -0.79 -5.02 -7.35
N MET A 193 -0.03 -5.76 -6.56
CA MET A 193 0.60 -5.24 -5.34
C MET A 193 1.57 -4.10 -5.66
N MET A 194 1.69 -3.15 -4.76
CA MET A 194 2.61 -2.01 -4.85
C MET A 194 2.97 -1.52 -3.45
N ASP A 195 4.01 -0.69 -3.32
CA ASP A 195 4.33 -0.07 -2.04
C ASP A 195 3.20 0.85 -1.56
N CYS A 196 2.92 0.82 -0.26
CA CYS A 196 1.95 1.73 0.34
C CYS A 196 2.45 3.17 0.49
N ASN A 197 3.76 3.36 0.55
CA ASN A 197 4.40 4.66 0.76
C ASN A 197 4.61 5.46 -0.55
N THR A 198 4.26 4.90 -1.72
CA THR A 198 4.36 5.65 -2.98
C THR A 198 3.25 6.68 -3.07
N THR A 199 3.45 7.82 -2.41
CA THR A 199 2.98 9.08 -2.99
C THR A 199 3.76 9.25 -4.27
N TYR A 200 3.19 8.88 -5.41
CA TYR A 200 3.58 9.52 -6.66
C TYR A 200 3.20 11.00 -6.51
N GLN A 201 4.01 11.76 -5.76
CA GLN A 201 4.22 13.15 -6.11
C GLN A 201 4.74 13.07 -7.53
N LEU A 202 3.96 13.60 -8.47
CA LEU A 202 4.45 13.89 -9.81
C LEU A 202 5.65 14.81 -9.63
N TYR A 203 6.84 14.24 -9.51
CA TYR A 203 8.10 14.90 -9.79
C TYR A 203 8.47 14.46 -11.21
N PRO A 204 8.18 15.27 -12.24
CA PRO A 204 8.54 14.95 -13.62
C PRO A 204 10.05 14.85 -13.86
N LEU A 205 10.89 15.16 -12.87
CA LEU A 205 12.34 15.28 -13.03
C LEU A 205 13.14 14.02 -12.64
N LEU A 206 12.56 13.05 -11.91
CA LEU A 206 13.30 11.85 -11.49
C LEU A 206 13.24 10.69 -12.51
N TYR A 207 12.50 10.85 -13.61
CA TYR A 207 12.49 9.86 -14.70
C TYR A 207 13.72 9.99 -15.63
N LEU A 208 14.45 11.11 -15.59
CA LEU A 208 15.59 11.38 -16.47
C LEU A 208 16.94 10.89 -15.90
N GLU A 209 17.06 10.67 -14.60
CA GLU A 209 18.34 10.23 -14.01
C GLU A 209 18.66 8.75 -14.29
N HIS A 210 17.66 7.94 -14.66
CA HIS A 210 17.88 6.55 -15.05
C HIS A 210 18.29 6.38 -16.53
N TRP A 211 18.17 7.44 -17.35
CA TRP A 211 18.53 7.42 -18.78
C TRP A 211 19.91 8.02 -19.10
N ASN A 212 20.52 8.77 -18.18
CA ASN A 212 21.81 9.43 -18.43
C ASN A 212 23.06 8.59 -18.14
N LYS A 213 22.92 7.26 -18.01
CA LYS A 213 24.07 6.36 -17.83
C LYS A 213 24.56 5.69 -19.12
N HIS A 214 24.11 6.14 -20.30
CA HIS A 214 24.51 5.52 -21.57
C HIS A 214 25.09 6.43 -22.66
N ASP A 215 25.23 7.74 -22.47
CA ASP A 215 25.90 8.59 -23.46
C ASP A 215 27.05 9.40 -22.82
N GLN A 216 28.20 8.75 -22.69
CA GLN A 216 29.46 9.46 -22.82
C GLN A 216 29.88 9.40 -24.28
N HIS A 217 29.76 10.50 -25.03
CA HIS A 217 30.79 11.01 -25.93
C HIS A 217 30.32 12.27 -26.69
N LYS A 218 31.21 13.28 -26.68
CA LYS A 218 31.23 14.53 -27.49
C LYS A 218 30.23 15.59 -27.00
N GLU A 219 30.60 16.84 -26.74
CA GLU A 219 31.50 17.70 -27.53
C GLU A 219 32.04 18.86 -26.68
N SER A 220 33.26 19.31 -26.98
CA SER A 220 33.91 20.48 -26.38
C SER A 220 33.69 21.73 -27.24
N SER A 221 33.29 22.87 -26.66
CA SER A 221 33.91 24.18 -26.98
C SER A 221 33.49 25.31 -26.03
N LYS A 222 34.46 25.80 -25.27
CA LYS A 222 34.90 27.21 -25.15
C LYS A 222 33.83 28.30 -24.89
N THR A 223 33.71 28.69 -23.62
CA THR A 223 33.43 30.07 -23.20
C THR A 223 34.27 30.42 -21.97
N ARG A 224 35.20 31.39 -22.13
CA ARG A 224 35.99 31.97 -21.03
C ARG A 224 35.06 32.87 -20.20
N GLY A 225 34.32 32.25 -19.29
CA GLY A 225 33.69 32.91 -18.15
C GLY A 225 34.53 32.63 -16.90
N ASN A 226 34.65 33.61 -16.01
CA ASN A 226 35.53 33.58 -14.85
C ASN A 226 35.25 32.35 -13.94
N MET A 227 36.06 31.29 -14.12
CA MET A 227 35.86 29.95 -13.53
C MET A 227 35.78 29.99 -11.99
N LEU A 228 36.43 30.97 -11.36
CA LEU A 228 36.39 31.17 -9.91
C LEU A 228 35.01 31.63 -9.40
N LEU A 229 34.31 32.47 -10.16
CA LEU A 229 32.98 32.99 -9.78
C LEU A 229 31.90 31.91 -9.96
N VAL A 230 31.99 31.10 -11.02
CA VAL A 230 31.07 29.98 -11.26
C VAL A 230 31.23 28.89 -10.20
N LEU A 231 32.47 28.61 -9.77
CA LEU A 231 32.74 27.65 -8.69
C LEU A 231 32.22 28.17 -7.33
N LEU A 232 32.42 29.46 -7.01
CA LEU A 232 31.94 30.04 -5.76
C LEU A 232 30.41 30.11 -5.68
N VAL A 233 29.74 30.52 -6.76
CA VAL A 233 28.27 30.53 -6.84
C VAL A 233 27.73 29.09 -6.81
N GLY A 234 28.38 28.15 -7.49
CA GLY A 234 28.02 26.73 -7.47
C GLY A 234 28.11 26.10 -6.07
N VAL A 235 29.17 26.39 -5.31
CA VAL A 235 29.34 25.89 -3.93
C VAL A 235 28.33 26.50 -2.97
N LEU A 236 28.03 27.80 -3.09
CA LEU A 236 27.03 28.48 -2.26
C LEU A 236 25.60 28.01 -2.56
N MET A 237 25.29 27.73 -3.83
CA MET A 237 24.00 27.15 -4.23
C MET A 237 23.86 25.69 -3.79
N LEU A 238 24.94 24.89 -3.84
CA LEU A 238 24.92 23.53 -3.27
C LEU A 238 24.71 23.56 -1.76
N ALA A 239 25.40 24.44 -1.03
CA ALA A 239 25.28 24.53 0.42
C ALA A 239 23.87 24.96 0.85
N SER A 240 23.25 25.89 0.13
CA SER A 240 21.88 26.33 0.43
C SER A 240 20.84 25.26 0.11
N VAL A 241 20.99 24.52 -1.00
CA VAL A 241 20.11 23.39 -1.36
C VAL A 241 20.27 22.23 -0.38
N ILE A 242 21.50 21.92 0.07
CA ILE A 242 21.74 20.91 1.10
C ILE A 242 21.12 21.33 2.44
N CYS A 243 21.26 22.60 2.82
CA CYS A 243 20.69 23.08 4.08
C CYS A 243 19.15 23.08 4.03
N LEU A 244 18.55 23.53 2.92
CA LEU A 244 17.11 23.51 2.71
C LEU A 244 16.55 22.09 2.60
N THR A 245 17.28 21.14 1.99
CA THR A 245 16.88 19.74 1.98
C THR A 245 16.99 19.12 3.37
N ILE A 246 18.04 19.38 4.16
CA ILE A 246 18.15 18.89 5.54
C ILE A 246 17.04 19.47 6.43
N VAL A 247 16.72 20.76 6.29
CA VAL A 247 15.60 21.40 7.01
C VAL A 247 14.26 20.85 6.53
N TYR A 248 14.07 20.67 5.22
CA TYR A 248 12.87 20.03 4.67
C TYR A 248 12.73 18.59 5.16
N PHE A 249 13.81 17.81 5.20
CA PHE A 249 13.83 16.47 5.77
C PHE A 249 13.50 16.51 7.27
N LYS A 250 14.03 17.44 8.07
CA LYS A 250 13.65 17.60 9.48
C LYS A 250 12.20 18.06 9.70
N VAL A 251 11.66 18.89 8.81
CA VAL A 251 10.30 19.45 8.93
C VAL A 251 9.24 18.46 8.40
N VAL A 252 9.57 17.68 7.37
CA VAL A 252 8.66 16.70 6.75
C VAL A 252 8.76 15.32 7.42
N TYR A 253 9.95 14.89 7.85
CA TYR A 253 10.07 13.78 8.80
C TYR A 253 9.82 14.27 10.22
N LYS A 254 8.55 14.61 10.47
CA LYS A 254 7.99 14.52 11.81
C LYS A 254 8.13 13.05 12.23
N HIS A 255 9.03 12.79 13.19
CA HIS A 255 9.35 11.49 13.77
C HIS A 255 8.18 10.50 13.65
N LYS A 256 8.23 9.60 12.68
CA LYS A 256 7.36 8.43 12.69
C LYS A 256 7.81 7.66 13.92
N ARG A 257 6.97 7.66 14.95
CA ARG A 257 7.24 7.05 16.25
C ARG A 257 7.59 5.58 16.01
N THR A 258 8.88 5.26 16.05
CA THR A 258 9.34 3.89 16.10
C THR A 258 9.05 3.43 17.51
N SER A 259 7.96 2.70 17.71
CA SER A 259 7.79 1.97 18.96
C SER A 259 8.93 0.95 19.03
N ASP A 260 9.77 1.05 20.06
CA ASP A 260 10.93 0.16 20.22
C ASP A 260 10.51 -1.28 20.52
N ARG A 261 9.23 -1.55 20.82
CA ARG A 261 8.70 -2.90 21.09
C ARG A 261 7.24 -3.03 20.68
N ILE A 262 6.95 -3.97 19.79
CA ILE A 262 5.62 -4.28 19.29
C ILE A 262 5.33 -5.75 19.53
N TYR A 263 4.15 -5.98 20.09
CA TYR A 263 3.71 -7.30 20.50
C TYR A 263 2.75 -7.88 19.47
N MET A 264 3.09 -9.02 18.89
CA MET A 264 2.10 -9.87 18.24
C MET A 264 1.69 -10.94 19.26
N GLN A 265 0.75 -10.60 20.14
CA GLN A 265 0.33 -11.48 21.23
C GLN A 265 -0.27 -12.80 20.72
N ILE A 266 0.02 -13.89 21.42
CA ILE A 266 -0.76 -15.13 21.38
C ILE A 266 -1.84 -14.99 22.46
N LYS A 267 -3.11 -15.29 22.16
CA LYS A 267 -4.15 -15.43 23.19
C LYS A 267 -4.08 -16.82 23.81
#